data_AF-A0A953XZQ9-F1
#
_entry.id   AF-A0A953XZQ9-F1
#
_cell.length_a   1.000
_cell.length_b   1.000
_cell.length_c   1.000
_cell.angle_alpha   90.00
_cell.angle_beta   90.00
_cell.angle_gamma   90.00
#
_symmetry.space_group_name_H-M   'P 1'
#
loop_
_entity.id
_entity.type
_entity.pdbx_description
1 polymer ?
#
loop_
_entity_poly.entity_id
_entity_poly.type
_entity_poly.pdbx_seq_one_letter_code
_entity_poly.pdbx_strand_id
1 'polypeptide(L)'
;MAEVRSPQTLLRLIEESGAAFAVVEDAVETLRLQVGDLAPGDPDAVAILRHHLLAIGSPSDVAKYFSLELLTRLAPERADATFLEVVEQLARSPIQPDRTYPVERAMIRQLGEREVTEALPALAVLAAREVYPLSRSAARAVAKIVGSTDQDVITDRLKRDDLPEASRPQELSAGVNRALWPSRKSSSARSSQERRRKITQENAESPPDSSQTCLRPESKAVRQRRLRAVLLGAGRDPSRCGNCGQAGRTEIGHLLPPNHGGSDRPGNLFSLCGPCRRRLPRGRREGFEEHAVA
;
A
#
# COMPACT_ATOMS: atom_id res chain seq x y z
N MET A 1 23.58 -16.51 14.61
CA MET A 1 23.79 -15.05 14.73
C MET A 1 24.14 -14.57 13.33
N ALA A 2 23.35 -13.65 12.75
CA ALA A 2 23.72 -13.07 11.47
C ALA A 2 25.02 -12.29 11.66
N GLU A 3 25.99 -12.53 10.79
CA GLU A 3 27.25 -11.79 10.78
C GLU A 3 26.91 -10.31 10.53
N VAL A 4 27.37 -9.42 11.42
CA VAL A 4 27.12 -7.98 11.35
C VAL A 4 27.85 -7.45 10.11
N ARG A 5 27.12 -7.24 9.01
CA ARG A 5 27.68 -6.71 7.76
C ARG A 5 27.73 -5.19 7.82
N SER A 6 28.81 -4.60 7.31
CA SER A 6 28.93 -3.13 7.16
C SER A 6 27.97 -2.61 6.07
N PRO A 7 27.53 -1.33 6.12
CA PRO A 7 26.72 -0.71 5.09
C PRO A 7 27.31 -0.86 3.67
N GLN A 8 28.62 -0.65 3.51
CA GLN A 8 29.33 -0.87 2.24
C GLN A 8 29.15 -2.29 1.69
N THR A 9 29.24 -3.31 2.56
CA THR A 9 29.07 -4.72 2.17
C THR A 9 27.63 -4.98 1.73
N LEU A 10 26.65 -4.41 2.44
CA LEU A 10 25.24 -4.53 2.10
C LEU A 10 24.92 -3.85 0.77
N LEU A 11 25.45 -2.65 0.51
CA LEU A 11 25.26 -1.95 -0.76
C LEU A 11 25.82 -2.75 -1.92
N ARG A 12 27.04 -3.30 -1.79
CA ARG A 12 27.64 -4.14 -2.83
C ARG A 12 26.76 -5.36 -3.16
N LEU A 13 26.17 -6.01 -2.15
CA LEU A 13 25.24 -7.13 -2.36
C LEU A 13 23.98 -6.70 -3.13
N ILE A 14 23.43 -5.52 -2.83
CA ILE A 14 22.30 -4.96 -3.58
C ILE A 14 22.69 -4.76 -5.05
N GLU A 15 23.84 -4.13 -5.32
CA GLU A 15 24.32 -3.87 -6.67
C GLU A 15 24.57 -5.17 -7.46
N GLU A 16 25.27 -6.13 -6.86
CA GLU A 16 25.54 -7.46 -7.45
C GLU A 16 24.25 -8.23 -7.75
N SER A 17 23.20 -8.04 -6.93
CA SER A 17 21.89 -8.67 -7.15
C SER A 17 21.03 -7.99 -8.22
N GLY A 18 21.47 -6.87 -8.80
CA GLY A 18 20.64 -6.04 -9.67
C GLY A 18 19.46 -5.40 -8.93
N ALA A 19 19.66 -5.04 -7.66
CA ALA A 19 18.64 -4.53 -6.75
C ALA A 19 17.43 -5.48 -6.57
N ALA A 20 17.70 -6.79 -6.47
CA ALA A 20 16.66 -7.77 -6.18
C ALA A 20 15.96 -7.43 -4.85
N PHE A 21 14.63 -7.36 -4.88
CA PHE A 21 13.84 -6.85 -3.76
C PHE A 21 14.14 -7.54 -2.42
N ALA A 22 14.26 -8.88 -2.41
CA ALA A 22 14.57 -9.63 -1.20
C ALA A 22 15.94 -9.28 -0.58
N VAL A 23 16.93 -8.93 -1.43
CA VAL A 23 18.27 -8.53 -0.98
C VAL A 23 18.21 -7.12 -0.37
N VAL A 24 17.43 -6.23 -0.98
CA VAL A 24 17.21 -4.88 -0.47
C VAL A 24 16.50 -4.90 0.89
N GLU A 25 15.47 -5.73 1.07
CA GLU A 25 14.80 -5.89 2.38
C GLU A 25 15.74 -6.44 3.46
N ASP A 26 16.52 -7.47 3.14
CA ASP A 26 17.50 -8.05 4.08
C ASP A 26 18.56 -7.03 4.50
N ALA A 27 19.02 -6.21 3.55
CA ALA A 27 19.93 -5.10 3.83
C ALA A 27 19.31 -4.04 4.76
N VAL A 28 18.04 -3.67 4.54
CA VAL A 28 17.33 -2.70 5.39
C VAL A 28 17.07 -3.24 6.80
N GLU A 29 16.68 -4.51 6.94
CA GLU A 29 16.54 -5.13 8.26
C GLU A 29 17.89 -5.23 8.98
N THR A 30 18.98 -5.49 8.26
CA THR A 30 20.34 -5.46 8.84
C THR A 30 20.71 -4.06 9.30
N LEU A 31 20.46 -3.02 8.49
CA LEU A 31 20.68 -1.61 8.88
C LEU A 31 19.85 -1.23 10.11
N ARG A 32 18.61 -1.72 10.19
CA ARG A 32 17.71 -1.46 11.32
C ARG A 32 18.28 -1.96 12.64
N LEU A 33 18.94 -3.12 12.64
CA LEU A 33 19.62 -3.67 13.81
C LEU A 33 20.84 -2.84 14.24
N GLN A 34 21.40 -2.04 13.33
CA GLN A 34 22.61 -1.23 13.54
C GLN A 34 22.32 0.28 13.64
N VAL A 35 21.05 0.70 13.75
CA VAL A 35 20.65 2.12 13.64
C VAL A 35 21.33 3.06 14.66
N GLY A 36 21.81 2.51 15.78
CA GLY A 36 22.56 3.24 16.81
C GLY A 36 24.00 3.56 16.42
N ASP A 37 24.58 2.76 15.50
CA ASP A 37 25.98 2.83 15.09
C ASP A 37 26.17 3.56 13.74
N LEU A 38 25.07 3.91 13.05
CA LEU A 38 25.12 4.59 11.77
C LEU A 38 25.55 6.06 11.93
N ALA A 39 26.64 6.42 11.23
CA ALA A 39 27.09 7.80 11.16
C ALA A 39 26.07 8.68 10.41
N PRO A 40 25.79 9.91 10.88
CA PRO A 40 25.02 10.88 10.10
C PRO A 40 25.65 11.09 8.73
N GLY A 41 24.84 11.05 7.67
CA GLY A 41 25.31 11.22 6.30
C GLY A 41 26.09 10.04 5.71
N ASP A 42 26.10 8.86 6.35
CA ASP A 42 26.71 7.65 5.78
C ASP A 42 26.18 7.40 4.34
N PRO A 43 27.04 7.50 3.31
CA PRO A 43 26.61 7.46 1.93
C PRO A 43 26.06 6.09 1.51
N ASP A 44 26.58 5.01 2.09
CA ASP A 44 26.18 3.65 1.77
C ASP A 44 24.81 3.33 2.40
N ALA A 45 24.63 3.71 3.66
CA ALA A 45 23.33 3.60 4.33
C ALA A 45 22.25 4.41 3.57
N VAL A 46 22.57 5.64 3.17
CA VAL A 46 21.66 6.48 2.36
C VAL A 46 21.31 5.81 1.03
N ALA A 47 22.30 5.24 0.33
CA ALA A 47 22.07 4.54 -0.94
C ALA A 47 21.15 3.32 -0.77
N ILE A 48 21.36 2.50 0.26
CA ILE A 48 20.50 1.35 0.58
C ILE A 48 19.06 1.79 0.82
N LEU A 49 18.85 2.83 1.64
CA LEU A 49 17.51 3.34 1.95
C LEU A 49 16.83 3.88 0.68
N ARG A 50 17.58 4.59 -0.18
CA ARG A 50 17.09 5.07 -1.48
C ARG A 50 16.68 3.90 -2.38
N HIS A 51 17.49 2.85 -2.52
CA HIS A 51 17.13 1.65 -3.29
C HIS A 51 15.82 1.03 -2.81
N HIS A 52 15.63 0.94 -1.49
CA HIS A 52 14.42 0.39 -0.92
C HIS A 52 13.17 1.25 -1.20
N LEU A 53 13.31 2.57 -1.12
CA LEU A 53 12.20 3.49 -1.41
C LEU A 53 11.79 3.47 -2.89
N LEU A 54 12.77 3.38 -3.80
CA LEU A 54 12.56 3.27 -5.25
C LEU A 54 12.01 1.92 -5.71
N ALA A 55 12.02 0.89 -4.85
CA ALA A 55 11.36 -0.39 -5.12
C ALA A 55 9.83 -0.26 -5.01
N ILE A 56 9.21 0.45 -5.94
CA ILE A 56 7.76 0.70 -6.01
C ILE A 56 7.01 -0.63 -6.16
N GLY A 57 5.90 -0.78 -5.41
CA GLY A 57 5.08 -2.00 -5.42
C GLY A 57 5.53 -3.09 -4.44
N SER A 58 6.60 -2.85 -3.69
CA SER A 58 6.98 -3.66 -2.52
C SER A 58 5.80 -3.88 -1.58
N PRO A 59 5.64 -5.10 -1.04
CA PRO A 59 4.55 -5.38 -0.11
C PRO A 59 4.78 -4.88 1.32
N SER A 60 5.98 -4.41 1.67
CA SER A 60 6.38 -4.12 3.06
C SER A 60 6.31 -2.63 3.38
N ASP A 61 5.09 -2.14 3.62
CA ASP A 61 4.87 -0.73 3.98
C ASP A 61 5.64 -0.34 5.25
N VAL A 62 5.78 -1.25 6.23
CA VAL A 62 6.44 -0.98 7.52
C VAL A 62 7.94 -0.74 7.34
N ALA A 63 8.64 -1.60 6.60
CA ALA A 63 10.07 -1.44 6.39
C ALA A 63 10.38 -0.19 5.54
N LYS A 64 9.48 0.15 4.62
CA LYS A 64 9.59 1.39 3.84
C LYS A 64 9.37 2.66 4.68
N TYR A 65 8.45 2.66 5.64
CA TYR A 65 8.32 3.77 6.59
C TYR A 65 9.58 3.95 7.43
N PHE A 66 10.16 2.85 7.91
CA PHE A 66 11.47 2.92 8.57
C PHE A 66 12.53 3.55 7.66
N SER A 67 12.53 3.18 6.37
CA SER A 67 13.51 3.73 5.41
C SER A 67 13.32 5.22 5.16
N LEU A 68 12.07 5.67 5.05
CA LEU A 68 11.70 7.08 4.96
C LEU A 68 12.20 7.88 6.18
N GLU A 69 11.87 7.42 7.38
CA GLU A 69 12.24 8.10 8.63
C GLU A 69 13.77 8.14 8.80
N LEU A 70 14.44 7.02 8.58
CA LEU A 70 15.89 6.94 8.72
C LEU A 70 16.62 7.80 7.69
N LEU A 71 16.17 7.81 6.43
CA LEU A 71 16.76 8.66 5.39
C LEU A 71 16.61 10.14 5.75
N THR A 72 15.42 10.54 6.23
CA THR A 72 15.15 11.92 6.67
C THR A 72 16.06 12.34 7.82
N ARG A 73 16.39 11.40 8.73
CA ARG A 73 17.31 11.65 9.85
C ARG A 73 18.77 11.71 9.41
N LEU A 74 19.22 10.77 8.57
CA LEU A 74 20.62 10.64 8.18
C LEU A 74 21.05 11.68 7.15
N ALA A 75 20.19 12.01 6.20
CA ALA A 75 20.52 12.90 5.09
C ALA A 75 19.27 13.69 4.64
N PRO A 76 18.82 14.69 5.41
CA PRO A 76 17.60 15.44 5.13
C PRO A 76 17.60 16.11 3.74
N GLU A 77 18.76 16.60 3.28
CA GLU A 77 18.91 17.20 1.95
C GLU A 77 18.78 16.18 0.81
N ARG A 78 19.23 14.93 1.02
CA ARG A 78 19.09 13.84 0.04
C ARG A 78 17.71 13.19 0.08
N ALA A 79 16.98 13.35 1.17
CA ALA A 79 15.63 12.81 1.33
C ALA A 79 14.69 13.43 0.29
N ASP A 80 14.71 14.76 0.13
CA ASP A 80 13.83 15.46 -0.83
C ASP A 80 14.12 15.04 -2.28
N ALA A 81 15.40 14.93 -2.66
CA ALA A 81 15.80 14.42 -3.97
C ALA A 81 15.31 12.98 -4.21
N THR A 82 15.40 12.11 -3.19
CA THR A 82 14.90 10.73 -3.26
C THR A 82 13.37 10.70 -3.39
N PHE A 83 12.66 11.54 -2.64
CA PHE A 83 11.20 11.62 -2.70
C PHE A 83 10.72 12.13 -4.06
N LEU A 84 11.40 13.13 -4.61
CA LEU A 84 11.16 13.64 -5.96
C LEU A 84 11.28 12.51 -6.98
N GLU A 85 12.38 11.74 -6.92
CA GLU A 85 12.61 10.62 -7.83
C GLU A 85 11.52 9.54 -7.73
N VAL A 86 11.10 9.17 -6.51
CA VAL A 86 9.98 8.23 -6.31
C VAL A 86 8.70 8.77 -6.94
N VAL A 87 8.39 10.06 -6.75
CA VAL A 87 7.18 10.70 -7.29
C VAL A 87 7.23 10.79 -8.81
N GLU A 88 8.38 11.10 -9.41
CA GLU A 88 8.57 11.07 -10.86
C GLU A 88 8.38 9.67 -11.44
N GLN A 89 8.96 8.65 -10.80
CA GLN A 89 8.83 7.27 -11.22
C GLN A 89 7.36 6.81 -11.12
N LEU A 90 6.64 7.18 -10.07
CA LEU A 90 5.20 6.94 -9.96
C LEU A 90 4.41 7.67 -11.05
N ALA A 91 4.75 8.92 -11.35
CA ALA A 91 4.07 9.71 -12.38
C ALA A 91 4.22 9.07 -13.77
N ARG A 92 5.41 8.54 -14.09
CA ARG A 92 5.72 7.85 -15.35
C ARG A 92 5.20 6.41 -15.40
N SER A 93 5.00 5.77 -14.24
CA SER A 93 4.62 4.36 -14.18
C SER A 93 3.18 4.13 -14.69
N PRO A 94 2.96 3.21 -15.63
CA PRO A 94 1.61 2.86 -16.09
C PRO A 94 0.83 2.07 -15.04
N ILE A 95 1.50 1.55 -14.01
CA ILE A 95 0.90 0.73 -12.97
C ILE A 95 -0.14 1.57 -12.24
N GLN A 96 -1.40 1.14 -12.31
CA GLN A 96 -2.44 1.60 -11.41
C GLN A 96 -2.29 0.85 -10.11
N PRO A 97 -1.94 1.52 -9.03
CA PRO A 97 -1.66 0.79 -7.83
C PRO A 97 -2.91 0.34 -7.07
N ASP A 98 -3.02 -0.95 -6.80
CA ASP A 98 -4.13 -1.54 -6.02
C ASP A 98 -4.03 -1.25 -4.50
N ARG A 99 -2.86 -0.81 -4.02
CA ARG A 99 -2.60 -0.56 -2.60
C ARG A 99 -2.82 0.91 -2.23
N THR A 100 -2.86 1.20 -0.93
CA THR A 100 -3.14 2.56 -0.42
C THR A 100 -1.94 3.51 -0.42
N TYR A 101 -0.77 3.07 -0.92
CA TYR A 101 0.50 3.81 -1.07
C TYR A 101 0.82 4.67 0.16
N PRO A 102 0.84 4.08 1.36
CA PRO A 102 0.91 4.87 2.58
C PRO A 102 2.24 5.63 2.68
N VAL A 103 3.36 4.99 2.30
CA VAL A 103 4.70 5.59 2.33
C VAL A 103 4.85 6.67 1.27
N GLU A 104 4.43 6.40 0.04
CA GLU A 104 4.56 7.36 -1.07
C GLU A 104 3.65 8.58 -0.83
N ARG A 105 2.49 8.39 -0.18
CA ARG A 105 1.67 9.51 0.30
C ARG A 105 2.36 10.33 1.39
N ALA A 106 3.14 9.69 2.26
CA ALA A 106 3.92 10.40 3.27
C ALA A 106 5.03 11.24 2.60
N MET A 107 5.74 10.68 1.62
CA MET A 107 6.73 11.41 0.80
C MET A 107 6.12 12.62 0.10
N ILE A 108 5.01 12.41 -0.61
CA ILE A 108 4.26 13.48 -1.29
C ILE A 108 3.87 14.58 -0.31
N ARG A 109 3.43 14.22 0.90
CA ARG A 109 3.09 15.20 1.93
C ARG A 109 4.32 15.99 2.36
N GLN A 110 5.46 15.32 2.59
CA GLN A 110 6.70 16.00 2.98
C GLN A 110 7.19 16.96 1.89
N LEU A 111 7.15 16.56 0.62
CA LEU A 111 7.49 17.43 -0.52
C LEU A 111 6.59 18.68 -0.54
N GLY A 112 5.27 18.50 -0.34
CA GLY A 112 4.35 19.63 -0.22
C GLY A 112 4.62 20.48 1.03
N GLU A 113 4.95 19.87 2.16
CA GLU A 113 5.22 20.57 3.41
C GLU A 113 6.47 21.43 3.37
N ARG A 114 7.48 20.98 2.63
CA ARG A 114 8.75 21.67 2.39
C ARG A 114 8.74 22.56 1.14
N GLU A 115 7.60 22.64 0.44
CA GLU A 115 7.41 23.48 -0.74
C GLU A 115 8.43 23.20 -1.87
N VAL A 116 8.78 21.92 -2.08
CA VAL A 116 9.76 21.50 -3.11
C VAL A 116 9.18 21.72 -4.51
N THR A 117 9.60 22.81 -5.17
CA THR A 117 9.04 23.28 -6.44
C THR A 117 9.27 22.32 -7.62
N GLU A 118 10.39 21.62 -7.61
CA GLU A 118 10.82 20.67 -8.62
C GLU A 118 9.86 19.47 -8.72
N ALA A 119 9.12 19.18 -7.64
CA ALA A 119 8.12 18.11 -7.61
C ALA A 119 6.80 18.48 -8.29
N LEU A 120 6.56 19.77 -8.58
CA LEU A 120 5.28 20.27 -9.06
C LEU A 120 4.77 19.54 -10.32
N PRO A 121 5.59 19.31 -11.38
CA PRO A 121 5.17 18.57 -12.57
C PRO A 121 4.65 17.15 -12.25
N ALA A 122 5.46 16.38 -11.52
CA ALA A 122 5.16 14.99 -11.24
C ALA A 122 3.96 14.84 -10.29
N LEU A 123 3.84 15.73 -9.30
CA LEU A 123 2.69 15.79 -8.41
C LEU A 123 1.39 16.15 -9.16
N ALA A 124 1.45 17.08 -10.12
CA ALA A 124 0.29 17.44 -10.94
C ALA A 124 -0.16 16.26 -11.82
N VAL A 125 0.78 15.52 -12.42
CA VAL A 125 0.49 14.27 -13.15
C VAL A 125 -0.19 13.25 -12.22
N LEU A 126 0.36 13.00 -11.04
CA LEU A 126 -0.24 12.07 -10.07
C LEU A 126 -1.64 12.49 -9.61
N ALA A 127 -1.86 13.79 -9.42
CA ALA A 127 -3.16 14.33 -9.06
C ALA A 127 -4.20 14.08 -10.17
N ALA A 128 -3.80 14.25 -11.44
CA ALA A 128 -4.68 14.06 -12.59
C ALA A 128 -5.07 12.59 -12.87
N ARG A 129 -4.33 11.61 -12.32
CA ARG A 129 -4.60 10.17 -12.54
C ARG A 129 -5.81 9.62 -11.79
N GLU A 130 -6.39 10.37 -10.85
CA GLU A 130 -7.59 9.96 -10.08
C GLU A 130 -7.45 8.62 -9.31
N VAL A 131 -6.23 8.24 -8.94
CA VAL A 131 -5.93 7.10 -8.08
C VAL A 131 -6.02 7.54 -6.62
N TYR A 132 -7.19 7.36 -6.00
CA TYR A 132 -7.38 7.72 -4.59
C TYR A 132 -6.85 6.64 -3.65
N PRO A 133 -6.20 7.00 -2.53
CA PRO A 133 -6.02 8.34 -1.96
C PRO A 133 -4.74 9.10 -2.40
N LEU A 134 -3.94 8.52 -3.30
CA LEU A 134 -2.67 9.09 -3.76
C LEU A 134 -2.87 10.42 -4.48
N SER A 135 -3.74 10.48 -5.48
CA SER A 135 -4.04 11.70 -6.26
C SER A 135 -4.49 12.86 -5.38
N ARG A 136 -5.27 12.60 -4.33
CA ARG A 136 -5.68 13.63 -3.36
C ARG A 136 -4.50 14.16 -2.54
N SER A 137 -3.56 13.28 -2.20
CA SER A 137 -2.35 13.68 -1.45
C SER A 137 -1.46 14.54 -2.34
N ALA A 138 -1.30 14.15 -3.61
CA ALA A 138 -0.55 14.91 -4.62
C ALA A 138 -1.17 16.29 -4.89
N ALA A 139 -2.49 16.36 -5.07
CA ALA A 139 -3.20 17.62 -5.30
C ALA A 139 -3.05 18.62 -4.14
N ARG A 140 -3.04 18.12 -2.90
CA ARG A 140 -2.77 18.95 -1.70
C ARG A 140 -1.33 19.44 -1.66
N ALA A 141 -0.37 18.60 -2.06
CA ALA A 141 1.04 19.00 -2.14
C ALA A 141 1.23 20.09 -3.21
N VAL A 142 0.61 19.95 -4.39
CA VAL A 142 0.57 20.99 -5.43
C VAL A 142 0.02 22.30 -4.88
N ALA A 143 -1.17 22.27 -4.25
CA ALA A 143 -1.77 23.48 -3.71
C ALA A 143 -0.89 24.17 -2.65
N LYS A 144 -0.16 23.37 -1.86
CA LYS A 144 0.77 23.89 -0.87
C LYS A 144 2.00 24.55 -1.50
N ILE A 145 2.65 23.89 -2.47
CA ILE A 145 3.80 24.44 -3.22
C ILE A 145 3.42 25.71 -3.98
N VAL A 146 2.22 25.75 -4.57
CA VAL A 146 1.72 26.93 -5.31
C VAL A 146 1.27 28.04 -4.35
N GLY A 147 0.93 27.71 -3.10
CA GLY A 147 0.32 28.64 -2.15
C GLY A 147 -1.14 28.99 -2.49
N SER A 148 -1.80 28.22 -3.37
CA SER A 148 -3.17 28.47 -3.81
C SER A 148 -3.88 27.20 -4.25
N THR A 149 -5.20 27.16 -4.06
CA THR A 149 -6.08 26.13 -4.63
C THR A 149 -6.80 26.59 -5.90
N ASP A 150 -6.56 27.83 -6.34
CA ASP A 150 -7.14 28.40 -7.55
C ASP A 150 -6.54 27.73 -8.79
N GLN A 151 -7.42 27.27 -9.70
CA GLN A 151 -7.01 26.52 -10.88
C GLN A 151 -6.20 27.38 -11.86
N ASP A 152 -6.51 28.66 -12.01
CA ASP A 152 -5.81 29.54 -12.95
C ASP A 152 -4.39 29.82 -12.43
N VAL A 153 -4.25 30.03 -11.12
CA VAL A 153 -2.94 30.20 -10.46
C VAL A 153 -2.08 28.93 -10.61
N ILE A 154 -2.66 27.75 -10.39
CA ILE A 154 -1.96 26.47 -10.59
C ILE A 154 -1.57 26.29 -12.06
N THR A 155 -2.46 26.63 -12.99
CA THR A 155 -2.20 26.54 -14.43
C THR A 155 -1.04 27.45 -14.85
N ASP A 156 -1.05 28.70 -14.40
CA ASP A 156 0.00 29.67 -14.73
C ASP A 156 1.34 29.31 -14.09
N ARG A 157 1.32 28.72 -12.89
CA ARG A 157 2.55 28.18 -12.28
C ARG A 157 3.11 27.03 -13.10
N LEU A 158 2.26 26.06 -13.47
CA LEU A 158 2.65 24.91 -14.29
C LEU A 158 3.16 25.29 -15.69
N LYS A 159 2.70 26.40 -16.28
CA LYS A 159 3.24 26.90 -17.57
C LYS A 159 4.69 27.40 -17.47
N ARG A 160 5.14 27.84 -16.30
CA ARG A 160 6.49 28.40 -16.10
C ARG A 160 7.54 27.33 -15.87
N ASP A 161 7.13 26.19 -15.34
CA ASP A 161 8.01 25.10 -14.97
C ASP A 161 8.01 24.09 -16.13
N ASP A 162 8.89 24.30 -17.14
CA ASP A 162 9.07 23.52 -18.38
C ASP A 162 8.50 22.08 -18.35
N LEU A 163 7.19 21.97 -18.51
CA LEU A 163 6.50 20.69 -18.39
C LEU A 163 6.87 19.81 -19.59
N PRO A 164 6.89 18.47 -19.42
CA PRO A 164 7.00 17.56 -20.56
C PRO A 164 5.92 17.91 -21.59
N GLU A 165 6.29 18.08 -22.86
CA GLU A 165 5.40 18.52 -23.96
C GLU A 165 4.07 17.73 -24.04
N ALA A 166 4.07 16.49 -23.57
CA ALA A 166 2.89 15.62 -23.51
C ALA A 166 1.81 16.07 -22.50
N SER A 167 2.12 17.00 -21.59
CA SER A 167 1.23 17.40 -20.50
C SER A 167 0.64 18.79 -20.76
N ARG A 168 -0.65 18.87 -21.13
CA ARG A 168 -1.33 20.16 -21.24
C ARG A 168 -1.55 20.74 -19.84
N PRO A 169 -0.98 21.92 -19.48
CA PRO A 169 -1.07 22.48 -18.13
C PRO A 169 -2.51 22.64 -17.62
N GLN A 170 -3.44 22.94 -18.53
CA GLN A 170 -4.88 23.06 -18.25
C GLN A 170 -5.52 21.72 -17.84
N GLU A 171 -5.10 20.61 -18.46
CA GLU A 171 -5.62 19.27 -18.14
C GLU A 171 -5.10 18.82 -16.77
N LEU A 172 -3.83 19.11 -16.48
CA LEU A 172 -3.22 18.83 -15.18
C LEU A 172 -3.86 19.65 -14.05
N SER A 173 -4.02 20.95 -14.23
CA SER A 173 -4.65 21.81 -13.22
C SER A 173 -6.11 21.44 -12.98
N ALA A 174 -6.86 21.07 -14.03
CA ALA A 174 -8.20 20.52 -13.90
C ALA A 174 -8.19 19.19 -13.11
N GLY A 175 -7.20 18.33 -13.32
CA GLY A 175 -6.99 17.10 -12.56
C GLY A 175 -6.72 17.35 -11.07
N VAL A 176 -5.86 18.33 -10.77
CA VAL A 176 -5.60 18.79 -9.39
C VAL A 176 -6.89 19.28 -8.74
N ASN A 177 -7.67 20.12 -9.43
CA ASN A 177 -8.95 20.63 -8.94
C ASN A 177 -9.94 19.48 -8.65
N ARG A 178 -10.08 18.52 -9.57
CA ARG A 178 -10.92 17.32 -9.36
C ARG A 178 -10.48 16.49 -8.15
N ALA A 179 -9.17 16.35 -7.93
CA ALA A 179 -8.63 15.60 -6.79
C ALA A 179 -8.77 16.32 -5.43
N LEU A 180 -8.72 17.66 -5.42
CA LEU A 180 -8.97 18.49 -4.22
C LEU A 180 -10.44 18.47 -3.83
N TRP A 181 -11.30 18.65 -4.82
CA TRP A 181 -12.75 18.78 -4.68
C TRP A 181 -13.43 17.68 -5.48
N PRO A 182 -13.30 16.41 -5.07
CA PRO A 182 -14.01 15.32 -5.73
C PRO A 182 -15.48 15.67 -5.70
N SER A 183 -16.03 16.01 -6.87
CA SER A 183 -17.36 16.58 -6.94
C SER A 183 -18.32 15.62 -6.25
N ARG A 184 -19.08 16.11 -5.27
CA ARG A 184 -20.15 15.32 -4.62
C ARG A 184 -21.14 14.74 -5.65
N LYS A 185 -21.11 15.24 -6.88
CA LYS A 185 -21.95 14.84 -8.01
C LYS A 185 -21.58 13.50 -8.65
N SER A 186 -20.39 12.93 -8.40
CA SER A 186 -20.25 11.49 -8.63
C SER A 186 -20.87 10.79 -7.43
N SER A 187 -22.11 10.39 -7.62
CA SER A 187 -22.78 9.30 -6.95
C SER A 187 -21.98 7.99 -6.99
N SER A 188 -20.64 7.96 -7.08
CA SER A 188 -19.77 6.80 -7.30
C SER A 188 -19.57 5.91 -6.07
N ALA A 189 -19.85 6.38 -4.86
CA ALA A 189 -20.05 5.46 -3.74
C ALA A 189 -21.33 4.63 -3.92
N ARG A 190 -22.41 5.27 -4.42
CA ARG A 190 -23.60 4.58 -4.88
C ARG A 190 -23.34 3.83 -6.18
N SER A 191 -22.62 4.35 -7.16
CA SER A 191 -22.41 3.79 -8.49
C SER A 191 -21.38 2.66 -8.47
N SER A 192 -20.44 2.61 -7.53
CA SER A 192 -19.62 1.42 -7.32
C SER A 192 -20.43 0.31 -6.66
N GLN A 193 -21.35 0.63 -5.73
CA GLN A 193 -22.29 -0.37 -5.19
C GLN A 193 -23.37 -0.77 -6.19
N GLU A 194 -23.88 0.16 -7.00
CA GLU A 194 -24.90 -0.01 -8.04
C GLU A 194 -24.31 -0.80 -9.20
N ARG A 195 -23.08 -0.47 -9.64
CA ARG A 195 -22.36 -1.21 -10.68
C ARG A 195 -21.97 -2.60 -10.18
N ARG A 196 -21.60 -2.76 -8.91
CA ARG A 196 -21.45 -4.09 -8.28
C ARG A 196 -22.77 -4.84 -8.27
N ARG A 197 -23.88 -4.23 -7.85
CA ARG A 197 -25.23 -4.83 -7.88
C ARG A 197 -25.66 -5.20 -9.28
N LYS A 198 -25.39 -4.35 -10.27
CA LYS A 198 -25.73 -4.56 -11.66
C LYS A 198 -24.90 -5.69 -12.28
N ILE A 199 -23.60 -5.75 -11.97
CA ILE A 199 -22.74 -6.90 -12.34
C ILE A 199 -23.25 -8.18 -11.64
N THR A 200 -23.62 -8.12 -10.37
CA THR A 200 -24.21 -9.26 -9.64
C THR A 200 -25.53 -9.70 -10.26
N GLN A 201 -26.36 -8.76 -10.71
CA GLN A 201 -27.66 -9.02 -11.33
C GLN A 201 -27.51 -9.56 -12.77
N GLU A 202 -26.63 -8.98 -13.57
CA GLU A 202 -26.28 -9.46 -14.92
C GLU A 202 -25.67 -10.87 -14.88
N ASN A 203 -24.85 -11.16 -13.85
CA ASN A 203 -24.33 -12.50 -13.58
C ASN A 203 -25.38 -13.48 -13.03
N ALA A 204 -26.49 -12.99 -12.46
CA ALA A 204 -27.59 -13.82 -11.97
C ALA A 204 -28.63 -14.14 -13.07
N GLU A 205 -28.79 -13.23 -14.04
CA GLU A 205 -29.77 -13.33 -15.13
C GLU A 205 -29.20 -14.03 -16.38
N SER A 206 -27.88 -14.13 -16.52
CA SER A 206 -27.25 -14.87 -17.63
C SER A 206 -27.26 -16.39 -17.36
N PRO A 207 -27.81 -17.23 -18.26
CA PRO A 207 -27.74 -18.68 -18.12
C PRO A 207 -26.26 -19.13 -18.15
N PRO A 208 -25.88 -20.14 -17.33
CA PRO A 208 -24.49 -20.48 -17.13
C PRO A 208 -23.86 -21.03 -18.41
N ASP A 209 -22.92 -20.27 -18.97
CA ASP A 209 -22.01 -20.77 -19.98
C ASP A 209 -21.06 -21.77 -19.31
N SER A 210 -21.11 -23.01 -19.79
CA SER A 210 -20.53 -24.21 -19.17
C SER A 210 -18.99 -24.21 -19.06
N SER A 211 -18.33 -23.14 -19.50
CA SER A 211 -16.87 -22.98 -19.49
C SER A 211 -16.33 -22.07 -18.35
N GLN A 212 -17.16 -21.40 -17.56
CA GLN A 212 -16.74 -20.49 -16.47
C GLN A 212 -16.92 -21.07 -15.04
N THR A 213 -16.77 -22.38 -14.86
CA THR A 213 -16.90 -23.04 -13.54
C THR A 213 -15.75 -22.75 -12.57
N CYS A 214 -14.79 -21.91 -12.95
CA CYS A 214 -13.67 -21.51 -12.12
C CYS A 214 -13.93 -20.09 -11.59
N LEU A 215 -13.91 -19.90 -10.26
CA LEU A 215 -14.09 -18.63 -9.53
C LEU A 215 -15.50 -18.29 -9.01
N ARG A 216 -16.35 -19.27 -8.71
CA ARG A 216 -17.40 -19.01 -7.72
C ARG A 216 -16.75 -18.79 -6.34
N PRO A 217 -17.09 -17.71 -5.61
CA PRO A 217 -16.60 -17.52 -4.25
C PRO A 217 -16.96 -18.74 -3.40
N GLU A 218 -15.95 -19.31 -2.74
CA GLU A 218 -16.11 -20.47 -1.86
C GLU A 218 -17.16 -20.15 -0.80
N SER A 219 -18.19 -20.99 -0.67
CA SER A 219 -19.20 -20.75 0.37
C SER A 219 -18.54 -20.82 1.75
N LYS A 220 -19.08 -20.07 2.73
CA LYS A 220 -18.53 -20.04 4.10
C LYS A 220 -18.36 -21.45 4.67
N ALA A 221 -19.27 -22.37 4.37
CA ALA A 221 -19.21 -23.75 4.81
C ALA A 221 -18.04 -24.54 4.20
N VAL A 222 -17.77 -24.38 2.91
CA VAL A 222 -16.65 -25.03 2.22
C VAL A 222 -15.32 -24.46 2.72
N ARG A 223 -15.21 -23.12 2.84
CA ARG A 223 -14.02 -22.45 3.41
C ARG A 223 -13.72 -22.94 4.82
N GLN A 224 -14.72 -22.99 5.70
CA GLN A 224 -14.54 -23.50 7.06
C GLN A 224 -14.13 -24.98 7.07
N ARG A 225 -14.66 -25.82 6.17
CA ARG A 225 -14.24 -27.22 6.05
C ARG A 225 -12.76 -27.32 5.64
N ARG A 226 -12.33 -26.53 4.65
CA ARG A 226 -10.95 -26.47 4.17
C ARG A 226 -9.98 -26.03 5.27
N LEU A 227 -10.29 -24.94 5.97
CA LEU A 227 -9.46 -24.44 7.08
C LEU A 227 -9.39 -25.43 8.25
N ARG A 228 -10.49 -26.16 8.54
CA ARG A 228 -10.50 -27.22 9.56
C ARG A 228 -9.53 -28.35 9.20
N ALA A 229 -9.50 -28.77 7.94
CA ALA A 229 -8.56 -29.79 7.47
C ALA A 229 -7.11 -29.34 7.64
N VAL A 230 -6.81 -28.06 7.38
CA VAL A 230 -5.45 -27.51 7.59
C VAL A 230 -5.03 -27.55 9.06
N LEU A 231 -5.91 -27.13 9.99
CA LEU A 231 -5.60 -27.20 11.43
C LEU A 231 -5.43 -28.64 11.91
N LEU A 232 -6.28 -29.57 11.45
CA LEU A 232 -6.17 -31.00 11.77
C LEU A 232 -4.86 -31.59 11.27
N GLY A 233 -4.46 -31.29 10.03
CA GLY A 233 -3.19 -31.73 9.46
C GLY A 233 -1.97 -31.20 10.21
N ALA A 234 -2.11 -30.08 10.92
CA ALA A 234 -1.10 -29.50 11.79
C ALA A 234 -1.18 -29.99 13.26
N GLY A 235 -2.00 -31.01 13.56
CA GLY A 235 -2.17 -31.55 14.91
C GLY A 235 -2.93 -30.64 15.87
N ARG A 236 -3.67 -29.64 15.37
CA ARG A 236 -4.49 -28.73 16.19
C ARG A 236 -5.94 -29.15 16.13
N ASP A 237 -6.60 -29.26 17.28
CA ASP A 237 -8.01 -29.60 17.36
C ASP A 237 -8.89 -28.39 16.99
N PRO A 238 -9.56 -28.38 15.82
CA PRO A 238 -10.41 -27.27 15.46
C PRO A 238 -11.67 -27.19 16.33
N SER A 239 -12.06 -28.25 17.04
CA SER A 239 -13.25 -28.26 17.91
C SER A 239 -13.02 -27.60 19.28
N ARG A 240 -11.78 -27.22 19.60
CA ARG A 240 -11.41 -26.48 20.81
C ARG A 240 -11.07 -25.04 20.50
N CYS A 241 -11.55 -24.14 21.34
CA CYS A 241 -11.21 -22.73 21.24
C CYS A 241 -9.73 -22.51 21.60
N GLY A 242 -8.93 -21.99 20.68
CA GLY A 242 -7.52 -21.67 20.89
C GLY A 242 -7.26 -20.57 21.93
N ASN A 243 -8.30 -19.86 22.37
CA ASN A 243 -8.18 -18.84 23.41
C ASN A 243 -8.59 -19.34 24.81
N CYS A 244 -9.76 -19.96 24.96
CA CYS A 244 -10.24 -20.41 26.28
C CYS A 244 -10.14 -21.93 26.50
N GLY A 245 -9.69 -22.70 25.51
CA GLY A 245 -9.55 -24.16 25.60
C GLY A 245 -10.87 -24.95 25.62
N GLN A 246 -12.03 -24.30 25.74
CA GLN A 246 -13.31 -25.00 25.78
C GLN A 246 -13.60 -25.70 24.43
N ALA A 247 -14.07 -26.94 24.52
CA ALA A 247 -14.59 -27.69 23.37
C ALA A 247 -15.98 -27.16 22.99
N GLY A 248 -16.30 -27.15 21.69
CA GLY A 248 -17.63 -26.77 21.22
C GLY A 248 -17.64 -26.25 19.77
N ARG A 249 -18.70 -25.51 19.43
CA ARG A 249 -18.81 -24.88 18.12
C ARG A 249 -17.86 -23.70 18.01
N THR A 250 -16.87 -23.86 17.15
CA THR A 250 -15.84 -22.87 16.85
C THR A 250 -15.86 -22.49 15.37
N GLU A 251 -15.40 -21.27 15.09
CA GLU A 251 -15.11 -20.79 13.74
C GLU A 251 -13.61 -20.54 13.61
N ILE A 252 -13.06 -20.93 12.46
CA ILE A 252 -11.65 -20.67 12.14
C ILE A 252 -11.56 -19.33 11.43
N GLY A 253 -10.73 -18.45 11.95
CA GLY A 253 -10.39 -17.19 11.31
C GLY A 253 -8.88 -17.03 11.16
N HIS A 254 -8.51 -16.02 10.39
CA HIS A 254 -7.14 -15.64 10.16
C HIS A 254 -6.67 -14.63 11.22
N LEU A 255 -5.43 -14.76 11.70
CA LEU A 255 -4.79 -13.76 12.57
C LEU A 255 -4.48 -12.48 11.78
N LEU A 256 -3.85 -12.66 10.61
CA LEU A 256 -3.71 -11.65 9.56
C LEU A 256 -4.70 -12.00 8.45
N PRO A 257 -5.73 -11.17 8.18
CA PRO A 257 -6.70 -11.44 7.13
C PRO A 257 -6.07 -11.61 5.73
N PRO A 258 -6.67 -12.42 4.83
CA PRO A 258 -6.20 -12.60 3.46
C PRO A 258 -6.01 -11.30 2.67
N ASN A 259 -6.92 -10.33 2.80
CA ASN A 259 -6.79 -9.00 2.18
C ASN A 259 -5.59 -8.18 2.70
N HIS A 260 -4.99 -8.59 3.82
CA HIS A 260 -3.77 -8.03 4.40
C HIS A 260 -2.56 -8.96 4.24
N GLY A 261 -2.60 -9.93 3.31
CA GLY A 261 -1.49 -10.86 3.05
C GLY A 261 -1.52 -12.12 3.93
N GLY A 262 -2.62 -12.36 4.62
CA GLY A 262 -2.86 -13.58 5.38
C GLY A 262 -2.81 -14.84 4.52
N SER A 263 -2.05 -15.85 4.93
CA SER A 263 -2.07 -17.18 4.30
C SER A 263 -2.95 -18.15 5.07
N ASP A 264 -3.36 -19.24 4.40
CA ASP A 264 -4.04 -20.38 5.04
C ASP A 264 -3.08 -21.30 5.80
N ARG A 265 -1.86 -20.85 6.13
CA ARG A 265 -0.90 -21.66 6.88
C ARG A 265 -1.36 -21.83 8.33
N PRO A 266 -1.12 -22.97 8.99
CA PRO A 266 -1.55 -23.23 10.36
C PRO A 266 -1.16 -22.15 11.38
N GLY A 267 0.01 -21.52 11.21
CA GLY A 267 0.47 -20.42 12.08
C GLY A 267 -0.40 -19.16 12.03
N ASN A 268 -1.14 -18.95 10.95
CA ASN A 268 -2.02 -17.80 10.76
C ASN A 268 -3.50 -18.13 11.06
N LEU A 269 -3.83 -19.38 11.41
CA LEU A 269 -5.20 -19.83 11.64
C LEU A 269 -5.47 -20.06 13.14
N PHE A 270 -6.61 -19.53 13.62
CA PHE A 270 -7.08 -19.74 14.99
C PHE A 270 -8.54 -20.18 15.01
N SER A 271 -8.84 -21.20 15.80
CA SER A 271 -10.19 -21.65 16.08
C SER A 271 -10.72 -20.93 17.33
N LEU A 272 -11.82 -20.19 17.23
CA LEU A 272 -12.41 -19.46 18.36
C LEU A 272 -13.88 -19.79 18.56
N CYS A 273 -14.29 -19.88 19.83
CA CYS A 273 -15.71 -19.91 20.19
C CYS A 273 -16.35 -18.52 20.03
N GLY A 274 -17.68 -18.48 19.87
CA GLY A 274 -18.44 -17.24 19.71
C GLY A 274 -18.14 -16.15 20.76
N PRO A 275 -18.09 -16.48 22.07
CA PRO A 275 -17.71 -15.52 23.11
C PRO A 275 -16.30 -14.94 22.95
N CYS A 276 -15.29 -15.77 22.67
CA CYS A 276 -13.91 -15.29 22.50
C CYS A 276 -13.77 -14.41 21.25
N ARG A 277 -14.42 -14.79 20.14
CA ARG A 277 -14.46 -13.95 18.93
C ARG A 277 -15.06 -12.57 19.20
N ARG A 278 -16.17 -12.51 19.95
CA ARG A 278 -16.82 -11.24 20.34
C ARG A 278 -15.98 -10.36 21.26
N ARG A 279 -14.93 -10.89 21.90
CA ARG A 279 -14.01 -10.09 22.72
C ARG A 279 -12.83 -9.52 21.93
N LEU A 280 -12.61 -9.96 20.68
CA LEU A 280 -11.56 -9.39 19.84
C LEU A 280 -11.84 -7.91 19.53
N PRO A 281 -10.79 -7.07 19.45
CA PRO A 281 -10.88 -5.72 18.88
C PRO A 281 -11.48 -5.77 17.48
N ARG A 282 -12.23 -4.72 17.06
CA ARG A 282 -12.94 -4.71 15.77
C ARG A 282 -12.05 -5.10 14.58
N GLY A 283 -10.84 -4.53 14.48
CA GLY A 283 -9.91 -4.85 13.38
C GLY A 283 -9.43 -6.31 13.34
N ARG A 284 -9.49 -7.05 14.47
CA ARG A 284 -9.16 -8.48 14.49
C ARG A 284 -10.36 -9.39 14.23
N ARG A 285 -11.58 -8.85 14.19
CA ARG A 285 -12.78 -9.62 13.82
C ARG A 285 -12.91 -9.81 12.31
N GLU A 286 -12.30 -8.94 11.52
CA GLU A 286 -12.32 -8.98 10.06
C GLU A 286 -11.83 -10.33 9.51
N GLY A 287 -10.80 -10.91 10.13
CA GLY A 287 -10.31 -12.26 9.80
C GLY A 287 -11.32 -13.40 10.03
N PHE A 288 -12.47 -13.13 10.64
CA PHE A 288 -13.58 -14.06 10.84
C PHE A 288 -14.86 -13.68 10.06
N GLU A 289 -14.96 -12.44 9.57
CA GLU A 289 -16.20 -11.84 9.07
C GLU A 289 -16.21 -11.60 7.55
N GLU A 290 -15.12 -11.91 6.86
CA GLU A 290 -14.77 -11.48 5.49
C GLU A 290 -15.82 -11.69 4.37
N HIS A 291 -16.93 -12.41 4.59
CA HIS A 291 -17.99 -12.60 3.56
C HIS A 291 -19.44 -12.54 4.10
N ALA A 292 -19.72 -11.84 5.20
CA ALA A 292 -21.11 -11.62 5.62
C ALA A 292 -21.87 -10.57 4.76
N VAL A 293 -21.21 -9.95 3.78
CA VAL A 293 -21.84 -9.03 2.84
C VAL A 293 -22.28 -9.82 1.61
N ALA A 294 -23.48 -10.39 1.69
CA ALA A 294 -24.28 -10.76 0.52
C ALA A 294 -25.00 -9.51 -0.01
#